data_AF-Q236B6-F1
#
_entry.id   AF-Q236B6-F1
#
_cell.length_a   1.000
_cell.length_b   1.000
_cell.length_c   1.000
_cell.angle_alpha   90.00
_cell.angle_beta   90.00
_cell.angle_gamma   90.00
#
_symmetry.space_group_name_H-M   'P 1'
#
loop_
_entity.id
_entity.type
_entity.pdbx_description
1 polymer ?
#
loop_
_entity_poly.entity_id
_entity_poly.type
_entity_poly.pdbx_seq_one_letter_code
_entity_poly.pdbx_strand_id
1 'polypeptide(L)'
;MTDTKQKLIDDFKSYDFANNKDFQKFLKELQPPVPEQAMEMIKRHWYKRFINQQFEPNYDGTLPDLDDLEEKEEGHTHNGKKCEGHHHHKEESKFKSTLKKVAYSVENYLKVIFMLTFFNTRVVAQYASIIICILAIIRQLKRPRYTKQYVQQLAQNQFSQNLVYMLVFAFHSDSRNVFFYFPLALHYWIGICEYLNISKNKLYYKAEKFITQTRQNKDRIMLLKSQYEIVYLLILFVEIFFGLSSIFLVIFYYNFLKIKYLINTNTQLAFQKVNNSIKARISKPGVPKFVGKLYAQVERLFSWLVKYESKTPDKTNQRENSSPKQEVKETQEDKKQNTSETTATSTENKSENQAQESAKTEEQEKKDQ
;
A
#
# COMPACT_ATOMS: atom_id res chain seq x y z
N MET A 1 25.00 -33.73 -11.48
CA MET A 1 23.92 -32.70 -11.40
C MET A 1 24.48 -31.31 -11.10
N THR A 2 25.60 -31.17 -10.40
CA THR A 2 26.30 -29.90 -10.14
C THR A 2 26.79 -29.22 -11.42
N ASP A 3 27.35 -29.99 -12.35
CA ASP A 3 28.01 -29.44 -13.54
C ASP A 3 27.03 -28.75 -14.50
N THR A 4 25.81 -29.27 -14.61
CA THR A 4 24.75 -28.66 -15.43
C THR A 4 24.30 -27.33 -14.86
N LYS A 5 24.22 -27.20 -13.53
CA LYS A 5 23.80 -25.95 -12.89
C LYS A 5 24.87 -24.87 -13.00
N GLN A 6 26.14 -25.24 -12.81
CA GLN A 6 27.24 -24.29 -12.93
C GLN A 6 27.32 -23.71 -14.35
N LYS A 7 27.14 -24.56 -15.36
CA LYS A 7 27.10 -24.13 -16.76
C LYS A 7 26.01 -23.08 -17.03
N LEU A 8 24.80 -23.25 -16.48
CA LEU A 8 23.72 -22.27 -16.65
C LEU A 8 24.03 -20.91 -16.01
N ILE A 9 24.77 -20.90 -14.91
CA ILE A 9 25.21 -19.65 -14.25
C ILE A 9 26.29 -18.96 -15.09
N ASP A 10 27.24 -19.73 -15.61
CA ASP A 10 28.32 -19.20 -16.43
C ASP A 10 27.77 -18.64 -17.76
N ASP A 11 26.77 -19.30 -18.35
CA ASP A 11 26.03 -18.83 -19.53
C ASP A 11 25.25 -17.53 -19.24
N PHE A 12 24.68 -17.37 -18.04
CA PHE A 12 24.03 -16.12 -17.62
C PHE A 12 25.04 -14.98 -17.40
N LYS A 13 26.16 -15.27 -16.73
CA LYS A 13 27.21 -14.27 -16.43
C LYS A 13 27.93 -13.79 -17.68
N SER A 14 28.09 -14.67 -18.68
CA SER A 14 28.70 -14.33 -19.97
C SER A 14 27.74 -13.62 -20.94
N TYR A 15 26.45 -13.51 -20.60
CA TYR A 15 25.48 -12.87 -21.47
C TYR A 15 25.59 -11.34 -21.46
N ASP A 16 25.75 -10.76 -22.66
CA ASP A 16 25.92 -9.32 -22.84
C ASP A 16 24.58 -8.57 -22.84
N PHE A 17 24.09 -8.25 -21.64
CA PHE A 17 22.87 -7.45 -21.46
C PHE A 17 23.03 -6.00 -21.95
N ALA A 18 24.26 -5.46 -22.03
CA ALA A 18 24.46 -4.07 -22.42
C ALA A 18 24.17 -3.88 -23.92
N ASN A 19 24.60 -4.83 -24.74
CA ASN A 19 24.44 -4.77 -26.20
C ASN A 19 23.18 -5.47 -26.72
N ASN A 20 22.42 -6.19 -25.87
CA ASN A 20 21.19 -6.83 -26.30
C ASN A 20 20.04 -5.84 -26.54
N LYS A 21 19.64 -5.67 -27.81
CA LYS A 21 18.59 -4.71 -28.22
C LYS A 21 17.22 -4.98 -27.59
N ASP A 22 16.84 -6.23 -27.41
CA ASP A 22 15.53 -6.61 -26.86
C ASP A 22 15.45 -6.32 -25.36
N PHE A 23 16.52 -6.58 -24.62
CA PHE A 23 16.63 -6.23 -23.20
C PHE A 23 16.62 -4.71 -23.00
N GLN A 24 17.36 -3.96 -23.82
CA GLN A 24 17.36 -2.49 -23.77
C GLN A 24 15.98 -1.91 -24.09
N LYS A 25 15.24 -2.50 -25.04
CA LYS A 25 13.86 -2.12 -25.33
C LYS A 25 12.93 -2.40 -24.14
N PHE A 26 13.05 -3.58 -23.54
CA PHE A 26 12.30 -3.96 -22.33
C PHE A 26 12.56 -3.00 -21.15
N LEU A 27 13.81 -2.58 -20.93
CA LEU A 27 14.13 -1.59 -19.89
C LEU A 27 13.50 -0.21 -20.13
N LYS A 28 13.38 0.23 -21.39
CA LYS A 28 12.73 1.51 -21.74
C LYS A 28 11.22 1.48 -21.51
N GLU A 29 10.60 0.31 -21.60
CA GLU A 29 9.17 0.11 -21.38
C GLU A 29 8.80 0.06 -19.89
N LEU A 30 9.76 -0.26 -19.01
CA LEU A 30 9.58 -0.22 -17.56
C LEU A 30 9.57 1.23 -17.05
N GLN A 31 8.39 1.75 -16.76
CA GLN A 31 8.21 3.01 -16.03
C GLN A 31 7.65 2.76 -14.63
N PRO A 32 8.24 3.34 -13.56
CA PRO A 32 9.40 4.25 -13.52
C PRO A 32 10.77 3.56 -13.73
N PRO A 33 11.86 4.33 -13.94
CA PRO A 33 13.21 3.78 -14.06
C PRO A 33 13.57 2.90 -12.86
N VAL A 34 14.12 1.74 -13.16
CA VAL A 34 14.39 0.69 -12.17
C VAL A 34 15.62 1.08 -11.33
N PRO A 35 15.56 0.98 -9.99
CA PRO A 35 16.73 1.20 -9.14
C PRO A 35 17.80 0.14 -9.40
N GLU A 36 19.07 0.53 -9.33
CA GLU A 36 20.24 -0.33 -9.62
C GLU A 36 20.22 -1.65 -8.82
N GLN A 37 19.73 -1.60 -7.57
CA GLN A 37 19.58 -2.78 -6.69
C GLN A 37 18.62 -3.84 -7.24
N ALA A 38 17.59 -3.46 -8.00
CA ALA A 38 16.65 -4.39 -8.62
C ALA A 38 17.14 -4.90 -9.98
N MET A 39 18.27 -4.37 -10.48
CA MET A 39 18.64 -4.55 -11.87
C MET A 39 19.09 -5.96 -12.21
N GLU A 40 19.76 -6.62 -11.26
CA GLU A 40 20.16 -8.00 -11.39
C GLU A 40 18.97 -8.97 -11.38
N MET A 41 17.95 -8.71 -10.55
CA MET A 41 16.74 -9.52 -10.51
C MET A 41 15.98 -9.46 -11.83
N ILE A 42 15.86 -8.26 -12.41
CA ILE A 42 15.20 -8.09 -13.71
C ILE A 42 15.97 -8.79 -14.82
N LYS A 43 17.32 -8.70 -14.82
CA LYS A 43 18.16 -9.46 -15.77
C LYS A 43 17.90 -10.97 -15.67
N ARG A 44 17.85 -11.52 -14.46
CA ARG A 44 17.60 -12.95 -14.21
C ARG A 44 16.22 -13.41 -14.71
N HIS A 45 15.16 -12.66 -14.40
CA HIS A 45 13.79 -12.98 -14.85
C HIS A 45 13.65 -12.87 -16.36
N TRP A 46 14.21 -11.82 -16.95
CA TRP A 46 14.18 -11.63 -18.39
C TRP A 46 14.97 -12.73 -19.11
N TYR A 47 16.17 -13.07 -18.63
CA TYR A 47 17.00 -14.13 -19.20
C TYR A 47 16.31 -15.49 -19.16
N LYS A 48 15.66 -15.84 -18.03
CA LYS A 48 14.82 -17.05 -17.92
C LYS A 48 13.72 -17.05 -18.98
N ARG A 49 13.01 -15.93 -19.13
CA ARG A 49 11.83 -15.85 -20.01
C ARG A 49 12.20 -15.92 -21.49
N PHE A 50 13.29 -15.28 -21.91
CA PHE A 50 13.56 -15.03 -23.33
C PHE A 50 14.80 -15.76 -23.89
N ILE A 51 15.76 -16.14 -23.05
CA ILE A 51 17.02 -16.76 -23.51
C ILE A 51 17.10 -18.22 -23.10
N ASN A 52 16.91 -18.54 -21.82
CA ASN A 52 17.04 -19.90 -21.33
C ASN A 52 16.00 -20.21 -20.24
N GLN A 53 14.92 -20.90 -20.62
CA GLN A 53 13.82 -21.27 -19.71
C GLN A 53 14.23 -22.24 -18.60
N GLN A 54 15.38 -22.91 -18.73
CA GLN A 54 15.92 -23.79 -17.69
C GLN A 54 16.74 -23.02 -16.64
N PHE A 55 16.96 -21.72 -16.81
CA PHE A 55 17.66 -20.89 -15.83
C PHE A 55 16.76 -20.64 -14.60
N GLU A 56 17.23 -21.07 -13.42
CA GLU A 56 16.56 -20.84 -12.13
C GLU A 56 17.05 -19.51 -11.51
N PRO A 57 16.21 -18.46 -11.39
CA PRO A 57 16.63 -17.12 -10.95
C PRO A 57 17.22 -17.08 -9.52
N ASN A 58 16.78 -17.99 -8.65
CA ASN A 58 17.08 -18.02 -7.22
C ASN A 58 18.33 -18.84 -6.85
N TYR A 59 19.16 -19.26 -7.82
CA TYR A 59 20.30 -20.16 -7.53
C TYR A 59 21.55 -19.47 -6.94
N ASP A 60 21.48 -18.15 -6.73
CA ASP A 60 22.44 -17.47 -5.89
C ASP A 60 22.08 -17.80 -4.43
N GLY A 61 22.81 -18.71 -3.79
CA GLY A 61 22.60 -19.11 -2.39
C GLY A 61 22.75 -17.98 -1.35
N THR A 62 22.75 -16.71 -1.78
CA THR A 62 22.90 -15.50 -0.98
C THR A 62 21.74 -14.51 -1.13
N LEU A 63 20.73 -14.76 -1.99
CA LEU A 63 19.55 -13.88 -2.11
C LEU A 63 18.29 -14.48 -1.44
N PRO A 64 17.52 -13.69 -0.65
CA PRO A 64 16.27 -14.17 -0.05
C PRO A 64 15.24 -14.58 -1.11
N ASP A 65 14.64 -15.76 -0.93
CA ASP A 65 13.56 -16.31 -1.75
C ASP A 65 12.46 -15.27 -2.05
N LEU A 66 12.26 -14.99 -3.34
CA LEU A 66 11.19 -14.11 -3.87
C LEU A 66 10.04 -14.89 -4.51
N ASP A 67 9.92 -16.19 -4.22
CA ASP A 67 8.82 -17.08 -4.66
C ASP A 67 7.41 -16.61 -4.23
N ASP A 68 7.29 -15.54 -3.44
CA ASP A 68 6.02 -14.90 -3.11
C ASP A 68 5.55 -13.85 -4.14
N LEU A 69 6.30 -13.57 -5.22
CA LEU A 69 5.91 -12.59 -6.27
C LEU A 69 5.49 -13.20 -7.64
N GLU A 70 5.82 -14.46 -7.96
CA GLU A 70 5.53 -15.06 -9.29
C GLU A 70 4.17 -15.77 -9.42
N GLU A 71 3.33 -15.89 -8.38
CA GLU A 71 2.06 -16.65 -8.45
C GLU A 71 0.90 -15.89 -9.17
N LYS A 72 1.17 -15.18 -10.27
CA LYS A 72 0.12 -14.47 -11.04
C LYS A 72 0.07 -14.62 -12.56
N GLU A 73 0.96 -15.34 -13.22
CA GLU A 73 0.77 -15.66 -14.64
C GLU A 73 1.18 -17.10 -14.96
N GLU A 74 0.24 -18.05 -14.78
CA GLU A 74 0.33 -19.33 -15.49
C GLU A 74 -1.01 -19.70 -16.12
N GLY A 75 -1.00 -19.71 -17.44
CA GLY A 75 -2.10 -20.13 -18.27
C GLY A 75 -1.68 -20.32 -19.72
N HIS A 76 -0.56 -20.99 -20.02
CA HIS A 76 -0.40 -21.68 -21.30
C HIS A 76 0.45 -22.94 -21.20
N THR A 77 -0.20 -24.05 -21.53
CA THR A 77 0.28 -25.43 -21.64
C THR A 77 1.24 -25.62 -22.81
N HIS A 78 2.37 -26.28 -22.57
CA HIS A 78 2.99 -27.14 -23.59
C HIS A 78 3.40 -28.50 -23.01
N ASN A 79 3.07 -29.51 -23.80
CA ASN A 79 3.04 -30.94 -23.51
C ASN A 79 4.43 -31.56 -23.72
N GLY A 80 4.93 -32.37 -22.78
CA GLY A 80 6.23 -33.03 -22.95
C GLY A 80 6.60 -34.06 -21.87
N LYS A 81 6.39 -35.34 -22.22
CA LYS A 81 6.99 -36.59 -21.68
C LYS A 81 6.92 -36.88 -20.17
N LYS A 82 6.11 -37.91 -19.88
CA LYS A 82 5.99 -38.67 -18.62
C LYS A 82 7.34 -39.18 -18.10
N CYS A 83 7.68 -38.79 -16.87
CA CYS A 83 8.42 -39.63 -15.94
C CYS A 83 7.47 -39.99 -14.79
N GLU A 84 7.26 -41.29 -14.58
CA GLU A 84 6.38 -41.85 -13.56
C GLU A 84 7.06 -41.77 -12.19
N GLY A 85 6.60 -40.82 -11.36
CA GLY A 85 7.11 -40.65 -9.99
C GLY A 85 6.53 -39.46 -9.21
N HIS A 86 5.35 -38.94 -9.58
CA HIS A 86 4.82 -37.66 -9.07
C HIS A 86 3.38 -37.69 -8.54
N HIS A 87 2.86 -38.86 -8.15
CA HIS A 87 1.48 -38.95 -7.70
C HIS A 87 1.20 -38.32 -6.32
N HIS A 88 2.16 -38.27 -5.39
CA HIS A 88 1.91 -37.72 -4.05
C HIS A 88 1.87 -36.18 -3.99
N HIS A 89 2.59 -35.47 -4.88
CA HIS A 89 2.68 -34.01 -4.78
C HIS A 89 1.45 -33.28 -5.35
N LYS A 90 0.64 -33.95 -6.16
CA LYS A 90 -0.52 -33.36 -6.86
C LYS A 90 -1.80 -33.32 -6.01
N GLU A 91 -1.92 -34.16 -4.99
CA GLU A 91 -3.07 -34.14 -4.08
C GLU A 91 -2.96 -33.03 -3.04
N GLU A 92 -1.76 -32.79 -2.50
CA GLU A 92 -1.54 -31.76 -1.49
C GLU A 92 -1.78 -30.34 -2.04
N SER A 93 -1.47 -30.10 -3.32
CA SER A 93 -1.71 -28.80 -3.98
C SER A 93 -3.21 -28.55 -4.20
N LYS A 94 -3.98 -29.57 -4.61
CA LYS A 94 -5.44 -29.47 -4.78
C LYS A 94 -6.15 -29.18 -3.46
N PHE A 95 -5.77 -29.87 -2.38
CA PHE A 95 -6.36 -29.64 -1.06
C PHE A 95 -6.12 -28.19 -0.57
N LYS A 96 -4.89 -27.70 -0.68
CA LYS A 96 -4.53 -26.31 -0.33
C LYS A 96 -5.34 -25.29 -1.14
N SER A 97 -5.57 -25.54 -2.43
CA SER A 97 -6.35 -24.65 -3.28
C SER A 97 -7.83 -24.57 -2.87
N THR A 98 -8.41 -25.69 -2.44
CA THR A 98 -9.82 -25.78 -2.01
C THR A 98 -10.02 -25.08 -0.68
N LEU A 99 -9.12 -25.33 0.29
CA LEU A 99 -9.16 -24.68 1.60
C LEU A 99 -9.08 -23.15 1.47
N LYS A 100 -8.19 -22.64 0.60
CA LYS A 100 -8.07 -21.20 0.31
C LYS A 100 -9.39 -20.61 -0.21
N LYS A 101 -10.08 -21.30 -1.12
CA LYS A 101 -11.36 -20.87 -1.70
C LYS A 101 -12.49 -20.83 -0.66
N VAL A 102 -12.57 -21.87 0.18
CA VAL A 102 -13.57 -21.95 1.26
C VAL A 102 -13.32 -20.87 2.29
N ALA A 103 -12.08 -20.73 2.78
CA ALA A 103 -11.70 -19.70 3.75
C ALA A 103 -12.00 -18.29 3.23
N TYR A 104 -11.69 -18.01 1.96
CA TYR A 104 -12.01 -16.73 1.34
C TYR A 104 -13.53 -16.49 1.24
N SER A 105 -14.32 -17.52 0.93
CA SER A 105 -15.79 -17.37 0.90
C SER A 105 -16.36 -17.11 2.30
N VAL A 106 -15.93 -17.88 3.31
CA VAL A 106 -16.34 -17.71 4.71
C VAL A 106 -15.96 -16.32 5.23
N GLU A 107 -14.74 -15.85 4.97
CA GLU A 107 -14.28 -14.50 5.34
C GLU A 107 -15.22 -13.42 4.78
N ASN A 108 -15.66 -13.54 3.52
CA ASN A 108 -16.52 -12.53 2.91
C ASN A 108 -17.98 -12.62 3.36
N TYR A 109 -18.52 -13.82 3.64
CA TYR A 109 -19.82 -13.94 4.28
C TYR A 109 -19.83 -13.30 5.67
N LEU A 110 -18.77 -13.49 6.46
CA LEU A 110 -18.62 -12.83 7.75
C LEU A 110 -18.58 -11.30 7.62
N LYS A 111 -17.92 -10.76 6.58
CA LYS A 111 -17.95 -9.30 6.31
C LYS A 111 -19.36 -8.81 6.00
N VAL A 112 -20.16 -9.56 5.24
CA VAL A 112 -21.56 -9.19 4.99
C VAL A 112 -22.37 -9.23 6.29
N ILE A 113 -22.21 -10.25 7.12
CA ILE A 113 -22.83 -10.33 8.45
C ILE A 113 -22.42 -9.12 9.31
N PHE A 114 -21.14 -8.77 9.34
CA PHE A 114 -20.65 -7.56 10.01
C PHE A 114 -21.37 -6.30 9.51
N MET A 115 -21.47 -6.12 8.19
CA MET A 115 -22.15 -4.95 7.60
C MET A 115 -23.64 -4.86 7.98
N LEU A 116 -24.32 -5.99 8.16
CA LEU A 116 -25.73 -6.02 8.59
C LEU A 116 -25.89 -5.81 10.11
N THR A 117 -24.90 -6.24 10.90
CA THR A 117 -24.98 -6.24 12.36
C THR A 117 -24.39 -5.00 13.04
N PHE A 118 -23.48 -4.25 12.40
CA PHE A 118 -22.69 -3.24 13.10
C PHE A 118 -23.49 -2.06 13.68
N PHE A 119 -24.71 -1.80 13.18
CA PHE A 119 -25.62 -0.83 13.77
C PHE A 119 -26.41 -1.38 14.98
N ASN A 120 -26.77 -2.66 14.96
CA ASN A 120 -27.74 -3.25 15.88
C ASN A 120 -27.09 -4.03 17.04
N THR A 121 -26.02 -4.78 16.76
CA THR A 121 -25.43 -5.73 17.71
C THR A 121 -23.92 -5.54 17.82
N ARG A 122 -23.50 -4.50 18.55
CA ARG A 122 -22.08 -4.09 18.70
C ARG A 122 -21.15 -5.23 19.11
N VAL A 123 -21.58 -6.08 20.05
CA VAL A 123 -20.81 -7.23 20.54
C VAL A 123 -20.57 -8.24 19.41
N VAL A 124 -21.62 -8.59 18.67
CA VAL A 124 -21.53 -9.52 17.52
C VAL A 124 -20.62 -8.94 16.45
N ALA A 125 -20.78 -7.66 16.12
CA ALA A 125 -19.93 -6.98 15.15
C ALA A 125 -18.45 -7.02 15.55
N GLN A 126 -18.13 -6.78 16.82
CA GLN A 126 -16.76 -6.83 17.33
C GLN A 126 -16.13 -8.23 17.22
N TYR A 127 -16.83 -9.28 17.63
CA TYR A 127 -16.32 -10.64 17.48
C TYR A 127 -16.20 -11.04 16.02
N ALA A 128 -17.19 -10.70 15.18
CA ALA A 128 -17.14 -10.94 13.75
C ALA A 128 -15.92 -10.27 13.11
N SER A 129 -15.64 -9.00 13.44
CA SER A 129 -14.48 -8.29 12.90
C SER A 129 -13.14 -8.88 13.35
N ILE A 130 -13.02 -9.33 14.60
CA ILE A 130 -11.83 -10.06 15.08
C ILE A 130 -11.62 -11.34 14.28
N ILE A 131 -12.66 -12.15 14.12
CA ILE A 131 -12.60 -13.41 13.36
C ILE A 131 -12.25 -13.14 11.89
N ILE A 132 -12.86 -12.13 11.26
CA ILE A 132 -12.55 -11.71 9.88
C ILE A 132 -11.07 -11.34 9.75
N CYS A 133 -10.53 -10.54 10.68
CA CYS A 133 -9.13 -10.15 10.65
C CYS A 133 -8.19 -11.35 10.81
N ILE A 134 -8.48 -12.27 11.73
CA ILE A 134 -7.67 -13.48 11.93
C ILE A 134 -7.67 -14.36 10.68
N LEU A 135 -8.85 -14.63 10.10
CA LEU A 135 -8.97 -15.41 8.87
C LEU A 135 -8.23 -14.76 7.70
N ALA A 136 -8.34 -13.44 7.56
CA ALA A 136 -7.66 -12.70 6.50
C ALA A 136 -6.13 -12.72 6.67
N ILE A 137 -5.62 -12.62 7.91
CA ILE A 137 -4.19 -12.73 8.23
C ILE A 137 -3.67 -14.12 7.88
N ILE A 138 -4.36 -15.19 8.33
CA ILE A 138 -3.99 -16.58 8.01
C ILE A 138 -3.97 -16.83 6.50
N ARG A 139 -4.95 -16.25 5.78
CA ARG A 139 -5.02 -16.38 4.32
C ARG A 139 -3.88 -15.64 3.61
N GLN A 140 -3.51 -14.44 4.07
CA GLN A 140 -2.53 -13.58 3.40
C GLN A 140 -1.08 -13.92 3.76
N LEU A 141 -0.79 -14.18 5.04
CA LEU A 141 0.56 -14.41 5.54
C LEU A 141 0.90 -15.89 5.68
N LYS A 142 -0.02 -16.80 5.30
CA LYS A 142 0.15 -18.26 5.41
C LYS A 142 0.43 -18.65 6.88
N ARG A 143 1.28 -19.66 7.11
CA ARG A 143 1.58 -20.16 8.47
C ARG A 143 2.45 -19.16 9.24
N PRO A 144 2.20 -18.94 10.55
CA PRO A 144 3.02 -18.05 11.35
C PRO A 144 4.47 -18.55 11.41
N ARG A 145 5.41 -17.64 11.15
CA ARG A 145 6.85 -17.89 11.27
C ARG A 145 7.43 -16.87 12.24
N TYR A 146 8.27 -17.31 13.18
CA TYR A 146 8.94 -16.41 14.13
C TYR A 146 10.18 -15.75 13.51
N THR A 147 10.02 -15.12 12.36
CA THR A 147 11.10 -14.39 11.67
C THR A 147 10.84 -12.89 11.68
N LYS A 148 11.91 -12.09 11.71
CA LYS A 148 11.82 -10.62 11.65
C LYS A 148 11.02 -10.15 10.41
N GLN A 149 11.23 -10.81 9.28
CA GLN A 149 10.51 -10.55 8.03
C GLN A 149 9.00 -10.80 8.17
N TYR A 150 8.60 -11.91 8.81
CA TYR A 150 7.19 -12.20 9.04
C TYR A 150 6.55 -11.15 9.94
N VAL A 151 7.23 -10.72 11.01
CA VAL A 151 6.72 -9.64 11.89
C VAL A 151 6.57 -8.33 11.13
N GLN A 152 7.51 -7.99 10.25
CA GLN A 152 7.41 -6.80 9.40
C GLN A 152 6.22 -6.88 8.43
N GLN A 153 6.03 -8.02 7.76
CA GLN A 153 4.87 -8.27 6.90
C GLN A 153 3.56 -8.21 7.69
N LEU A 154 3.52 -8.80 8.89
CA LEU A 154 2.38 -8.75 9.79
C LEU A 154 2.06 -7.31 10.20
N ALA A 155 3.07 -6.50 10.52
CA ALA A 155 2.88 -5.09 10.90
C ALA A 155 2.41 -4.21 9.73
N GLN A 156 2.84 -4.51 8.50
CA GLN A 156 2.41 -3.82 7.28
C GLN A 156 1.03 -4.27 6.79
N ASN A 157 0.56 -5.43 7.24
CA ASN A 157 -0.74 -5.98 6.85
C ASN A 157 -1.91 -5.15 7.40
N GLN A 158 -2.84 -4.77 6.53
CA GLN A 158 -4.01 -3.95 6.90
C GLN A 158 -4.96 -4.65 7.88
N PHE A 159 -5.12 -5.97 7.79
CA PHE A 159 -5.97 -6.74 8.70
C PHE A 159 -5.34 -6.84 10.09
N SER A 160 -4.02 -6.98 10.19
CA SER A 160 -3.30 -6.89 11.47
C SER A 160 -3.44 -5.51 12.10
N GLN A 161 -3.29 -4.45 11.32
CA GLN A 161 -3.49 -3.08 11.81
C GLN A 161 -4.91 -2.88 12.33
N ASN A 162 -5.93 -3.44 11.66
CA ASN A 162 -7.31 -3.40 12.14
C ASN A 162 -7.53 -4.27 13.39
N LEU A 163 -6.79 -5.38 13.55
CA LEU A 163 -6.85 -6.19 14.76
C LEU A 163 -6.29 -5.41 15.96
N VAL A 164 -5.14 -4.77 15.80
CA VAL A 164 -4.57 -3.88 16.84
C VAL A 164 -5.50 -2.70 17.11
N TYR A 165 -6.07 -2.10 16.07
CA TYR A 165 -7.10 -1.06 16.19
C TYR A 165 -8.23 -1.55 17.11
N MET A 166 -8.81 -2.72 16.87
CA MET A 166 -9.88 -3.26 17.70
C MET A 166 -9.46 -3.59 19.13
N LEU A 167 -8.23 -4.08 19.32
CA LEU A 167 -7.71 -4.40 20.64
C LEU A 167 -7.70 -3.18 21.57
N VAL A 168 -7.35 -2.00 21.04
CA VAL A 168 -7.35 -0.74 21.80
C VAL A 168 -8.74 -0.43 22.39
N PHE A 169 -9.82 -0.76 21.67
CA PHE A 169 -11.21 -0.50 22.10
C PHE A 169 -11.85 -1.68 22.84
N ALA A 170 -11.29 -2.88 22.77
CA ALA A 170 -11.82 -4.05 23.45
C ALA A 170 -11.89 -3.84 24.97
N PHE A 171 -10.89 -3.14 25.53
CA PHE A 171 -10.78 -2.82 26.96
C PHE A 171 -11.59 -1.59 27.40
N HIS A 172 -12.25 -0.88 26.48
CA HIS A 172 -12.93 0.39 26.76
C HIS A 172 -14.40 0.32 26.29
N SER A 173 -15.27 -0.30 27.10
CA SER A 173 -16.69 -0.54 26.79
C SER A 173 -17.47 0.71 26.37
N ASP A 174 -17.14 1.85 26.98
CA ASP A 174 -17.92 3.08 26.88
C ASP A 174 -17.70 3.81 25.55
N SER A 175 -16.58 3.50 24.89
CA SER A 175 -16.17 4.10 23.61
C SER A 175 -16.72 3.39 22.37
N ARG A 176 -17.61 2.40 22.54
CA ARG A 176 -18.17 1.59 21.44
C ARG A 176 -19.28 2.33 20.69
N ASN A 177 -18.95 3.47 20.07
CA ASN A 177 -19.86 4.22 19.19
C ASN A 177 -19.87 3.58 17.78
N VAL A 178 -20.93 3.78 17.00
CA VAL A 178 -21.02 3.28 15.61
C VAL A 178 -19.87 3.86 14.74
N PHE A 179 -19.41 5.07 15.04
CA PHE A 179 -18.28 5.71 14.35
C PHE A 179 -16.97 4.92 14.44
N PHE A 180 -16.76 4.16 15.52
CA PHE A 180 -15.61 3.27 15.68
C PHE A 180 -15.58 2.16 14.61
N TYR A 181 -16.74 1.66 14.17
CA TYR A 181 -16.79 0.62 13.15
C TYR A 181 -16.64 1.15 11.73
N PHE A 182 -16.70 2.47 11.53
CA PHE A 182 -16.71 3.06 10.18
C PHE A 182 -15.43 2.78 9.37
N PRO A 183 -14.20 2.92 9.92
CA PRO A 183 -12.98 2.51 9.20
C PRO A 183 -12.95 1.02 8.83
N LEU A 184 -13.49 0.16 9.69
CA LEU A 184 -13.59 -1.28 9.44
C LEU A 184 -14.59 -1.58 8.32
N ALA A 185 -15.77 -0.93 8.36
CA ALA A 185 -16.80 -1.07 7.35
C ALA A 185 -16.29 -0.68 5.95
N LEU A 186 -15.57 0.44 5.81
CA LEU A 186 -14.97 0.85 4.54
C LEU A 186 -13.99 -0.22 4.00
N HIS A 187 -13.17 -0.80 4.87
CA HIS A 187 -12.21 -1.82 4.46
C HIS A 187 -12.89 -3.14 4.07
N TYR A 188 -13.88 -3.57 4.84
CA TYR A 188 -14.62 -4.79 4.55
C TYR A 188 -15.49 -4.66 3.31
N TRP A 189 -16.01 -3.46 3.04
CA TRP A 189 -16.74 -3.13 1.82
C TRP A 189 -15.90 -3.37 0.56
N ILE A 190 -14.65 -2.90 0.55
CA ILE A 190 -13.70 -3.18 -0.54
C ILE A 190 -13.54 -4.70 -0.71
N GLY A 191 -13.36 -5.43 0.39
CA GLY A 191 -13.23 -6.89 0.36
C GLY A 191 -14.44 -7.61 -0.22
N ILE A 192 -15.66 -7.17 0.13
CA ILE A 192 -16.91 -7.72 -0.43
C ILE A 192 -16.97 -7.45 -1.95
N CYS A 193 -16.63 -6.23 -2.39
CA CYS A 193 -16.64 -5.88 -3.81
C CYS A 193 -15.61 -6.70 -4.61
N GLU A 194 -14.42 -6.93 -4.07
CA GLU A 194 -13.40 -7.80 -4.66
C GLU A 194 -13.88 -9.25 -4.78
N TYR A 195 -14.51 -9.77 -3.73
CA TYR A 195 -15.08 -11.12 -3.72
C TYR A 195 -16.19 -11.29 -4.76
N LEU A 196 -17.15 -10.37 -4.81
CA LEU A 196 -18.23 -10.42 -5.79
C LEU A 196 -17.69 -10.37 -7.21
N ASN A 197 -16.68 -9.53 -7.47
CA ASN A 197 -16.03 -9.47 -8.77
C ASN A 197 -15.33 -10.79 -9.16
N ILE A 198 -14.73 -11.52 -8.23
CA ILE A 198 -14.10 -12.82 -8.51
C ILE A 198 -15.17 -13.91 -8.68
N SER A 199 -16.23 -13.89 -7.88
CA SER A 199 -17.28 -14.92 -7.89
C SER A 199 -18.17 -14.88 -9.14
N LYS A 200 -18.30 -13.70 -9.78
CA LYS A 200 -19.19 -13.44 -10.94
C LYS A 200 -20.60 -14.03 -10.79
N ASN A 201 -21.14 -13.98 -9.58
CA ASN A 201 -22.49 -14.48 -9.29
C ASN A 201 -23.59 -13.50 -9.78
N LYS A 202 -24.86 -13.88 -9.63
CA LYS A 202 -25.99 -13.00 -10.02
C LYS A 202 -25.98 -11.63 -9.32
N LEU A 203 -25.46 -11.55 -8.09
CA LEU A 203 -25.36 -10.29 -7.35
C LEU A 203 -24.32 -9.35 -7.98
N TYR A 204 -23.22 -9.89 -8.49
CA TYR A 204 -22.22 -9.12 -9.21
C TYR A 204 -22.85 -8.38 -10.39
N TYR A 205 -23.58 -9.08 -11.26
CA TYR A 205 -24.19 -8.45 -12.45
C TYR A 205 -25.24 -7.39 -12.08
N LYS A 206 -26.00 -7.59 -11.01
CA LYS A 206 -26.96 -6.59 -10.51
C LYS A 206 -26.28 -5.33 -9.97
N ALA A 207 -25.07 -5.45 -9.42
CA ALA A 207 -24.33 -4.37 -8.77
C ALA A 207 -23.03 -4.01 -9.51
N GLU A 208 -22.88 -4.38 -10.78
CA GLU A 208 -21.59 -4.36 -11.48
C GLU A 208 -20.99 -2.95 -11.54
N LYS A 209 -21.81 -1.95 -11.88
CA LYS A 209 -21.39 -0.55 -11.94
C LYS A 209 -20.83 -0.09 -10.60
N PHE A 210 -21.51 -0.41 -9.51
CA PHE A 210 -21.13 -0.01 -8.16
C PHE A 210 -19.85 -0.73 -7.70
N ILE A 211 -19.76 -2.04 -7.93
CA ILE A 211 -18.58 -2.85 -7.60
C ILE A 211 -17.36 -2.36 -8.37
N THR A 212 -17.53 -2.09 -9.67
CA THR A 212 -16.47 -1.58 -10.53
C THR A 212 -16.01 -0.20 -10.09
N GLN A 213 -16.94 0.71 -9.78
CA GLN A 213 -16.61 2.04 -9.26
C GLN A 213 -15.85 1.95 -7.93
N THR A 214 -16.27 1.08 -7.01
CA THR A 214 -15.57 0.86 -5.73
C THR A 214 -14.14 0.37 -5.96
N ARG A 215 -13.94 -0.56 -6.90
CA ARG A 215 -12.61 -1.09 -7.25
C ARG A 215 -11.71 -0.03 -7.89
N GLN A 216 -12.24 0.75 -8.82
CA GLN A 216 -11.51 1.86 -9.45
C GLN A 216 -11.12 2.95 -8.45
N ASN A 217 -11.90 3.13 -7.38
CA ASN A 217 -11.67 4.12 -6.33
C ASN A 217 -11.07 3.51 -5.05
N LYS A 218 -10.52 2.29 -5.10
CA LYS A 218 -10.02 1.56 -3.93
C LYS A 218 -9.06 2.40 -3.08
N ASP A 219 -8.06 3.03 -3.71
CA ASP A 219 -7.06 3.82 -3.00
C ASP A 219 -7.66 5.06 -2.35
N ARG A 220 -8.65 5.70 -2.99
CA ARG A 220 -9.39 6.81 -2.42
C ARG A 220 -10.19 6.39 -1.19
N ILE A 221 -10.81 5.21 -1.22
CA ILE A 221 -11.56 4.66 -0.08
C ILE A 221 -10.61 4.27 1.06
N MET A 222 -9.45 3.69 0.75
CA MET A 222 -8.43 3.39 1.76
C MET A 222 -7.85 4.65 2.40
N LEU A 223 -7.65 5.70 1.62
CA LEU A 223 -7.25 7.00 2.14
C LEU A 223 -8.34 7.60 3.04
N LEU A 224 -9.61 7.52 2.61
CA LEU A 224 -10.75 7.98 3.41
C LEU A 224 -10.83 7.23 4.75
N LYS A 225 -10.64 5.91 4.74
CA LYS A 225 -10.52 5.09 5.96
C LYS A 225 -9.47 5.65 6.92
N SER A 226 -8.26 5.91 6.43
CA SER A 226 -7.18 6.48 7.25
C SER A 226 -7.53 7.89 7.77
N GLN A 227 -8.24 8.71 6.99
CA GLN A 227 -8.71 10.02 7.47
C GLN A 227 -9.70 9.88 8.63
N TYR A 228 -10.64 8.93 8.55
CA TYR A 228 -11.58 8.67 9.65
C TYR A 228 -10.88 8.21 10.92
N GLU A 229 -9.86 7.36 10.83
CA GLU A 229 -9.07 6.96 12.01
C GLU A 229 -8.40 8.18 12.70
N ILE A 230 -7.85 9.11 11.92
CA ILE A 230 -7.22 10.32 12.46
C ILE A 230 -8.27 11.25 13.09
N VAL A 231 -9.40 11.47 12.41
CA VAL A 231 -10.50 12.29 12.94
C VAL A 231 -11.04 11.67 14.24
N TYR A 232 -11.07 10.34 14.34
CA TYR A 232 -11.53 9.67 15.53
C TYR A 232 -10.63 9.94 16.75
N LEU A 233 -9.31 10.10 16.58
CA LEU A 233 -8.43 10.53 17.68
C LEU A 233 -8.86 11.89 18.25
N LEU A 234 -9.26 12.83 17.38
CA LEU A 234 -9.74 14.15 17.81
C LEU A 234 -11.07 14.03 18.56
N ILE A 235 -11.97 13.16 18.10
CA ILE A 235 -13.25 12.88 18.78
C ILE A 235 -12.98 12.31 20.17
N LEU A 236 -12.11 11.30 20.30
CA LEU A 236 -11.75 10.70 21.59
C LEU A 236 -11.17 11.74 22.57
N PHE A 237 -10.39 12.70 22.07
CA PHE A 237 -9.87 13.78 22.90
C PHE A 237 -10.97 14.70 23.42
N VAL A 238 -11.96 15.02 22.59
CA VAL A 238 -13.13 15.82 22.99
C VAL A 238 -13.99 15.04 24.00
N GLU A 239 -14.18 13.74 23.80
CA GLU A 239 -14.96 12.86 24.68
C GLU A 239 -14.41 12.79 26.12
N ILE A 240 -13.11 13.03 26.34
CA ILE A 240 -12.52 13.13 27.68
C ILE A 240 -13.21 14.23 28.49
N PHE A 241 -13.49 15.40 27.89
CA PHE A 241 -14.10 16.53 28.59
C PHE A 241 -15.56 16.26 28.99
N PHE A 242 -16.21 15.31 28.34
CA PHE A 242 -17.57 14.87 28.65
C PHE A 242 -17.61 13.63 29.55
N GLY A 243 -16.45 13.10 29.97
CA GLY A 243 -16.38 11.85 30.73
C GLY A 243 -16.80 10.61 29.94
N LEU A 244 -16.86 10.69 28.61
CA LEU A 244 -17.25 9.58 27.72
C LEU A 244 -16.05 8.73 27.28
N SER A 245 -14.83 9.23 27.49
CA SER A 245 -13.59 8.56 27.12
C SER A 245 -12.55 8.67 28.23
N SER A 246 -11.65 7.69 28.27
CA SER A 246 -10.52 7.66 29.21
C SER A 246 -9.27 8.25 28.58
N ILE A 247 -8.47 8.96 29.38
CA ILE A 247 -7.15 9.46 28.95
C ILE A 247 -6.22 8.33 28.47
N PHE A 248 -6.32 7.15 29.08
CA PHE A 248 -5.54 5.98 28.68
C PHE A 248 -5.91 5.50 27.27
N LEU A 249 -7.20 5.52 26.92
CA LEU A 249 -7.66 5.17 25.58
C LEU A 249 -7.05 6.09 24.53
N VAL A 250 -7.03 7.41 24.77
CA VAL A 250 -6.41 8.39 23.87
C VAL A 250 -4.91 8.14 23.73
N ILE A 251 -4.21 7.83 24.83
CA ILE A 251 -2.77 7.51 24.79
C ILE A 251 -2.51 6.24 23.96
N PHE A 252 -3.27 5.15 24.18
CA PHE A 252 -3.10 3.91 23.42
C PHE A 252 -3.44 4.11 21.94
N TYR A 253 -4.54 4.82 21.65
CA TYR A 253 -4.96 5.09 20.28
C TYR A 253 -3.96 5.99 19.53
N TYR A 254 -3.40 6.98 20.21
CA TYR A 254 -2.32 7.81 19.69
C TYR A 254 -1.08 6.99 19.34
N ASN A 255 -0.63 6.11 20.24
CA ASN A 255 0.52 5.23 19.98
C ASN A 255 0.27 4.29 18.80
N PHE A 256 -0.94 3.73 18.68
CA PHE A 256 -1.36 2.96 17.51
C PHE A 256 -1.23 3.78 16.21
N LEU A 257 -1.78 4.99 16.18
CA LEU A 257 -1.71 5.87 15.00
C LEU A 257 -0.28 6.28 14.68
N LYS A 258 0.57 6.51 15.68
CA LYS A 258 2.00 6.81 15.50
C LYS A 258 2.71 5.65 14.79
N ILE A 259 2.58 4.43 15.31
CA ILE A 259 3.19 3.24 14.69
C ILE A 259 2.66 3.07 13.26
N LYS A 260 1.35 3.22 13.08
CA LYS A 260 0.72 3.11 11.76
C LYS A 260 1.23 4.19 10.79
N TYR A 261 1.43 5.42 11.24
CA TYR A 261 1.99 6.51 10.43
C TYR A 261 3.39 6.16 9.90
N LEU A 262 4.24 5.50 10.68
CA LEU A 262 5.58 5.10 10.25
C LEU A 262 5.57 4.02 9.16
N ILE A 263 4.55 3.15 9.17
CA ILE A 263 4.52 1.94 8.34
C ILE A 263 3.61 2.10 7.11
N ASN A 264 2.58 2.94 7.19
CA ASN A 264 1.48 2.99 6.21
C ASN A 264 1.40 4.34 5.48
N THR A 265 1.70 4.33 4.18
CA THR A 265 1.70 5.52 3.31
C THR A 265 0.33 6.21 3.23
N ASN A 266 -0.78 5.45 3.19
CA ASN A 266 -2.12 6.05 3.18
C ASN A 266 -2.40 6.84 4.46
N THR A 267 -1.87 6.39 5.59
CA THR A 267 -1.98 7.11 6.87
C THR A 267 -1.19 8.40 6.84
N GLN A 268 0.03 8.40 6.29
CA GLN A 268 0.83 9.61 6.10
C GLN A 268 0.12 10.65 5.22
N LEU A 269 -0.40 10.21 4.06
CA LEU A 269 -1.18 11.06 3.16
C LEU A 269 -2.46 11.59 3.82
N ALA A 270 -3.13 10.76 4.62
CA ALA A 270 -4.32 11.17 5.35
C ALA A 270 -3.99 12.26 6.38
N PHE A 271 -2.89 12.12 7.13
CA PHE A 271 -2.42 13.16 8.06
C PHE A 271 -2.15 14.47 7.34
N GLN A 272 -1.46 14.46 6.19
CA GLN A 272 -1.21 15.67 5.40
C GLN A 272 -2.53 16.34 4.96
N LYS A 273 -3.49 15.56 4.45
CA LYS A 273 -4.79 16.09 4.01
C LYS A 273 -5.61 16.67 5.18
N VAL A 274 -5.66 15.97 6.32
CA VAL A 274 -6.35 16.46 7.52
C VAL A 274 -5.67 17.74 8.02
N ASN A 275 -4.35 17.77 8.08
CA ASN A 275 -3.58 18.94 8.49
C ASN A 275 -3.87 20.16 7.61
N ASN A 276 -3.81 19.98 6.28
CA ASN A 276 -4.12 21.03 5.32
C ASN A 276 -5.56 21.52 5.43
N SER A 277 -6.51 20.60 5.67
CA SER A 277 -7.92 20.94 5.88
C SER A 277 -8.14 21.77 7.15
N ILE A 278 -7.43 21.44 8.23
CA ILE A 278 -7.47 22.20 9.48
C ILE A 278 -6.86 23.59 9.28
N LYS A 279 -5.68 23.69 8.64
CA LYS A 279 -5.05 24.98 8.29
C LYS A 279 -5.98 25.87 7.47
N ALA A 280 -6.58 25.32 6.42
CA ALA A 280 -7.49 26.06 5.56
C ALA A 280 -8.72 26.58 6.33
N ARG A 281 -9.23 25.82 7.30
CA ARG A 281 -10.34 26.27 8.16
C ARG A 281 -9.92 27.34 9.16
N ILE A 282 -8.76 27.17 9.80
CA ILE A 282 -8.23 28.11 10.80
C ILE A 282 -7.84 29.46 10.18
N SER A 283 -7.41 29.48 8.92
CA SER A 283 -7.02 30.71 8.21
C SER A 283 -8.21 31.58 7.75
N LYS A 284 -9.46 31.14 7.93
CA LYS A 284 -10.62 31.93 7.49
C LYS A 284 -10.81 33.18 8.38
N PRO A 285 -11.15 34.34 7.80
CA PRO A 285 -11.50 35.52 8.57
C PRO A 285 -12.76 35.22 9.39
N GLY A 286 -12.64 35.24 10.72
CA GLY A 286 -13.73 34.90 11.66
C GLY A 286 -13.35 33.81 12.67
N VAL A 287 -12.27 33.06 12.44
CA VAL A 287 -11.75 32.14 13.46
C VAL A 287 -10.98 32.93 14.53
N PRO A 288 -11.27 32.74 15.82
CA PRO A 288 -10.54 33.42 16.90
C PRO A 288 -9.03 33.15 16.84
N LYS A 289 -8.21 34.20 16.99
CA LYS A 289 -6.73 34.11 16.92
C LYS A 289 -6.13 33.09 17.90
N PHE A 290 -6.79 32.83 19.03
CA PHE A 290 -6.30 31.86 20.01
C PHE A 290 -6.35 30.42 19.46
N VAL A 291 -7.31 30.08 18.60
CA VAL A 291 -7.41 28.75 17.97
C VAL A 291 -6.21 28.50 17.06
N GLY A 292 -5.81 29.51 16.29
CA GLY A 292 -4.60 29.43 15.46
C GLY A 292 -3.32 29.27 16.28
N LYS A 293 -3.19 29.98 17.41
CA LYS A 293 -2.05 29.82 18.34
C LYS A 293 -2.01 28.42 18.95
N LEU A 294 -3.14 27.92 19.42
CA LEU A 294 -3.26 26.58 20.01
C LEU A 294 -2.90 25.51 18.98
N TYR A 295 -3.44 25.61 17.76
CA TYR A 295 -3.12 24.68 16.69
C TYR A 295 -1.63 24.70 16.32
N ALA A 296 -1.00 25.88 16.23
CA ALA A 296 0.43 25.98 15.95
C ALA A 296 1.29 25.31 17.06
N GLN A 297 0.86 25.39 18.33
CA GLN A 297 1.53 24.69 19.43
C GLN A 297 1.39 23.16 19.28
N VAL A 298 0.18 22.70 18.96
CA VAL A 298 -0.11 21.28 18.73
C VAL A 298 0.68 20.74 17.53
N GLU A 299 0.72 21.47 16.41
CA GLU A 299 1.49 21.11 15.22
C GLU A 299 3.00 21.05 15.53
N ARG A 300 3.53 21.98 16.31
CA ARG A 300 4.94 21.97 16.73
C ARG A 300 5.28 20.74 17.57
N LEU A 301 4.38 20.36 18.47
CA LEU A 301 4.54 19.16 19.31
C LEU A 301 4.53 17.88 18.47
N PHE A 302 3.58 17.75 17.54
CA PHE A 302 3.53 16.61 16.62
C PHE A 302 4.75 16.57 15.67
N SER A 303 5.16 17.71 15.13
CA SER A 303 6.32 17.80 14.26
C SER A 303 7.61 17.39 14.97
N TRP A 304 7.76 17.75 16.24
CA TRP A 304 8.89 17.31 17.07
C TRP A 304 8.89 15.79 17.27
N LEU A 305 7.72 15.20 17.56
CA LEU A 305 7.57 13.75 17.74
C LEU A 305 7.88 12.96 16.47
N VAL A 306 7.51 13.47 15.29
CA VAL A 306 7.79 12.83 14.00
C VAL A 306 9.26 13.02 13.58
N LYS A 307 9.83 14.23 13.78
CA LYS A 307 11.20 14.56 13.34
C LYS A 307 12.30 13.89 14.18
N TYR A 308 11.99 13.48 15.41
CA TYR A 308 12.96 12.78 16.27
C TYR A 308 13.41 11.44 15.66
N GLU A 309 12.52 10.74 14.96
CA GLU A 309 12.82 9.40 14.41
C GLU A 309 13.55 9.47 13.06
N SER A 310 13.31 10.50 12.23
CA SER A 310 13.99 10.64 10.94
C SER A 310 15.48 11.02 11.04
N LYS A 311 15.95 11.35 12.26
CA LYS A 311 17.32 11.80 12.51
C LYS A 311 18.24 10.71 13.05
N THR A 312 17.80 9.46 13.15
CA THR A 312 18.72 8.36 13.47
C THR A 312 19.65 8.17 12.27
N PRO A 313 20.91 8.65 12.33
CA PRO A 313 21.80 8.57 11.20
C PRO A 313 22.29 7.12 11.12
N ASP A 314 22.21 6.55 9.92
CA ASP A 314 22.71 5.22 9.58
C ASP A 314 24.25 5.18 9.65
N LYS A 315 24.80 5.40 10.86
CA LYS A 315 26.24 5.48 11.11
C LYS A 315 26.92 4.12 11.14
N THR A 316 26.18 3.03 10.94
CA THR A 316 26.73 1.67 11.06
C THR A 316 27.31 1.15 9.74
N ASN A 317 27.01 1.75 8.58
CA ASN A 317 27.47 1.25 7.28
C ASN A 317 28.54 2.10 6.57
N GLN A 318 29.14 3.10 7.23
CA GLN A 318 30.23 3.90 6.64
C GLN A 318 31.63 3.62 7.23
N ARG A 319 31.81 2.56 8.03
CA ARG A 319 33.13 2.26 8.65
C ARG A 319 33.95 1.17 7.99
N GLU A 320 33.50 0.50 6.93
CA GLU A 320 34.27 -0.60 6.31
C GLU A 320 34.82 -0.36 4.89
N ASN A 321 34.55 0.79 4.25
CA ASN A 321 35.10 1.07 2.91
C ASN A 321 35.96 2.35 2.84
N SER A 322 36.87 2.54 3.80
CA SER A 322 38.00 3.46 3.64
C SER A 322 39.28 2.69 3.35
N SER A 323 39.46 2.30 2.08
CA SER A 323 40.77 2.02 1.50
C SER A 323 41.41 3.33 1.00
N PRO A 324 42.75 3.41 0.93
CA PRO A 324 43.50 4.67 0.89
C PRO A 324 43.45 5.37 -0.47
N LYS A 325 43.45 6.71 -0.40
CA LYS A 325 43.54 7.67 -1.50
C LYS A 325 44.67 7.31 -2.49
N GLN A 326 44.33 7.14 -3.76
CA GLN A 326 45.24 7.45 -4.86
C GLN A 326 45.01 8.89 -5.31
N GLU A 327 46.09 9.66 -5.25
CA GLU A 327 46.22 11.04 -5.67
C GLU A 327 46.42 11.08 -7.18
N VAL A 328 45.40 11.53 -7.92
CA VAL A 328 45.54 11.85 -9.36
C VAL A 328 45.30 13.35 -9.51
N LYS A 329 46.39 14.05 -9.81
CA LYS A 329 46.40 15.43 -10.30
C LYS A 329 45.94 15.43 -11.75
N GLU A 330 44.91 16.21 -12.08
CA GLU A 330 44.71 16.66 -13.46
C GLU A 330 44.07 18.05 -13.50
N THR A 331 44.94 19.01 -13.82
CA THR A 331 44.85 20.16 -14.72
C THR A 331 43.48 20.77 -15.03
N GLN A 332 43.36 22.06 -14.66
CA GLN A 332 42.37 23.01 -15.17
C GLN A 332 42.72 23.42 -16.62
N GLU A 333 41.72 23.42 -17.50
CA GLU A 333 41.73 24.30 -18.68
C GLU A 333 40.30 24.70 -19.08
N ASP A 334 40.23 25.94 -19.57
CA ASP A 334 39.06 26.78 -19.78
C ASP A 334 38.00 26.27 -20.77
N LYS A 335 36.73 26.60 -20.52
CA LYS A 335 35.89 27.24 -21.56
C LYS A 335 34.66 27.96 -21.02
N LYS A 336 34.63 29.26 -21.32
CA LYS A 336 33.49 30.20 -21.31
C LYS A 336 32.46 29.84 -22.40
N GLN A 337 31.29 30.47 -22.25
CA GLN A 337 30.19 30.69 -23.21
C GLN A 337 29.14 29.57 -23.33
N ASN A 338 27.96 29.76 -22.74
CA ASN A 338 26.86 30.41 -23.45
C ASN A 338 25.65 30.67 -22.54
N THR A 339 25.18 31.91 -22.60
CA THR A 339 23.94 32.43 -22.03
C THR A 339 23.02 32.72 -23.20
N SER A 340 21.89 32.03 -23.34
CA SER A 340 20.64 32.54 -23.96
C SER A 340 19.62 31.41 -24.14
N GLU A 341 18.35 31.82 -24.07
CA GLU A 341 17.15 31.11 -24.52
C GLU A 341 16.63 29.94 -23.68
N THR A 342 15.54 30.17 -22.93
CA THR A 342 14.22 29.57 -23.24
C THR A 342 13.15 30.26 -22.38
N THR A 343 12.44 31.21 -22.99
CA THR A 343 11.17 31.77 -22.51
C THR A 343 10.14 31.49 -23.59
N ALA A 344 9.33 30.43 -23.47
CA ALA A 344 8.04 30.29 -24.16
C ALA A 344 7.44 28.90 -23.90
N THR A 345 6.56 28.78 -22.91
CA THR A 345 5.48 27.77 -22.89
C THR A 345 4.49 28.17 -21.80
N SER A 346 3.69 29.18 -22.10
CA SER A 346 2.53 29.59 -21.29
C SER A 346 1.48 30.23 -22.19
N THR A 347 0.97 29.44 -23.13
CA THR A 347 -0.16 29.85 -23.98
C THR A 347 -0.97 28.63 -24.43
N GLU A 348 -1.46 27.82 -23.49
CA GLU A 348 -2.41 26.74 -23.85
C GLU A 348 -3.57 26.53 -22.86
N ASN A 349 -3.53 27.13 -21.66
CA ASN A 349 -4.60 26.98 -20.66
C ASN A 349 -5.58 28.16 -20.58
N LYS A 350 -5.67 29.01 -21.62
CA LYS A 350 -6.57 30.17 -21.64
C LYS A 350 -7.77 30.04 -22.59
N SER A 351 -7.84 28.99 -23.41
CA SER A 351 -8.96 28.74 -24.34
C SER A 351 -10.06 27.85 -23.75
N GLU A 352 -9.77 26.99 -22.77
CA GLU A 352 -10.80 26.11 -22.18
C GLU A 352 -11.74 26.82 -21.18
N ASN A 353 -11.29 27.90 -20.53
CA ASN A 353 -12.12 28.63 -19.57
C ASN A 353 -13.11 29.63 -20.21
N GLN A 354 -12.92 30.02 -21.48
CA GLN A 354 -13.90 30.87 -22.19
C GLN A 354 -15.06 30.08 -22.83
N ALA A 355 -14.89 28.77 -23.03
CA ALA A 355 -15.96 27.89 -23.53
C ALA A 355 -16.94 27.45 -22.43
N GLN A 356 -16.54 27.47 -21.15
CA GLN A 356 -17.42 27.08 -20.04
C GLN A 356 -18.29 28.23 -19.50
N GLU A 357 -17.94 29.49 -19.77
CA GLU A 357 -18.73 30.65 -19.34
C GLU A 357 -19.86 31.00 -20.32
N SER A 358 -19.68 30.68 -21.61
CA SER A 358 -20.71 30.86 -22.65
C SER A 358 -21.86 29.83 -22.51
N ALA A 359 -21.57 28.59 -22.14
CA ALA A 359 -22.59 27.55 -21.97
C ALA A 359 -23.50 27.76 -20.72
N LYS A 360 -23.02 28.49 -19.69
CA LYS A 360 -23.85 28.79 -18.50
C LYS A 360 -24.82 29.94 -18.71
N THR A 361 -24.57 30.80 -19.70
CA THR A 361 -25.42 31.97 -19.95
C THR A 361 -26.66 31.57 -20.76
N GLU A 362 -26.54 30.62 -21.70
CA GLU A 362 -27.69 30.10 -22.47
C GLU A 362 -28.66 29.23 -21.66
N GLU A 363 -28.20 28.55 -20.60
CA GLU A 363 -29.08 27.72 -19.75
C GLU A 363 -29.94 28.57 -18.80
N GLN A 364 -29.55 29.82 -18.56
CA GLN A 364 -30.28 30.74 -17.70
C GLN A 364 -31.37 31.50 -18.47
N GLU A 365 -31.14 31.87 -19.73
CA GLU A 365 -32.19 32.48 -20.58
C GLU A 365 -33.33 31.50 -20.95
N LYS A 366 -33.09 30.19 -20.98
CA LYS A 366 -34.16 29.19 -21.20
C LYS A 366 -35.03 28.88 -19.98
N LYS A 367 -34.70 29.41 -18.80
CA LYS A 367 -35.53 29.27 -17.59
C LYS A 367 -36.40 30.50 -17.31
N ASP A 368 -36.11 31.61 -17.98
CA ASP A 368 -36.83 32.88 -17.85
C ASP A 368 -37.77 33.17 -19.05
N GLN A 369 -37.93 32.20 -19.96
CA GLN A 369 -39.02 32.09 -20.95
C GLN A 369 -39.89 30.88 -20.63
#